data_AF-A0A392REU7-F1
#
_entry.id   AF-A0A392REU7-F1
#
_cell.length_a   1.000
_cell.length_b   1.000
_cell.length_c   1.000
_cell.angle_alpha   90.00
_cell.angle_beta   90.00
_cell.angle_gamma   90.00
#
_symmetry.space_group_name_H-M   'P 1'
#
loop_
_entity.id
_entity.type
_entity.pdbx_description
1 polymer ?
#
loop_
_entity_poly.entity_id
_entity_poly.type
_entity_poly.pdbx_seq_one_letter_code
_entity_poly.pdbx_strand_id
1 'polypeptide(L)'
;MGEMLVKAWGTHLGSPAHMCASMVMVGLPTCLGIRSESDALKLRTHLRDVFGVEVPIYYRPPKDGEVDPVTGYARISHQVYNKVEDYFKFRDAVNQLVDNGFACTLLSG
;
A
#
# COMPACT_ATOMS: atom_id res chain seq x y z
N MET A 1 -8.69 -10.62 -4.29
CA MET A 1 -7.31 -10.19 -4.58
C MET A 1 -6.68 -9.35 -3.47
N GLY A 2 -7.42 -8.49 -2.75
CA GLY A 2 -6.86 -7.81 -1.56
C GLY A 2 -6.26 -8.76 -0.51
N GLU A 3 -6.94 -9.88 -0.24
CA GLU A 3 -6.44 -10.98 0.61
C GLU A 3 -5.09 -11.58 0.15
N MET A 4 -4.83 -11.59 -1.16
CA MET A 4 -3.56 -12.08 -1.70
C MET A 4 -2.42 -11.11 -1.37
N LEU A 5 -2.69 -9.80 -1.48
CA LEU A 5 -1.70 -8.76 -1.19
C LEU A 5 -1.34 -8.71 0.30
N VAL A 6 -2.34 -8.74 1.20
CA VAL A 6 -2.05 -8.74 2.65
C VAL A 6 -1.27 -9.98 3.07
N LYS A 7 -1.54 -11.14 2.48
CA LYS A 7 -0.76 -12.36 2.71
C LYS A 7 0.67 -12.26 2.18
N ALA A 8 0.85 -11.68 1.00
CA ALA A 8 2.19 -11.48 0.41
C ALA A 8 3.06 -10.54 1.26
N TRP A 9 2.44 -9.59 1.95
CA TRP A 9 3.13 -8.55 2.70
C TRP A 9 3.14 -8.75 4.23
N GLY A 10 2.46 -9.79 4.72
CA GLY A 10 2.30 -10.01 6.16
C GLY A 10 1.49 -8.90 6.86
N THR A 11 0.56 -8.27 6.15
CA THR A 11 -0.26 -7.15 6.66
C THR A 11 -1.72 -7.58 6.87
N HIS A 12 -2.62 -6.61 7.05
CA HIS A 12 -4.05 -6.83 7.21
C HIS A 12 -4.86 -5.86 6.34
N LEU A 13 -6.13 -6.21 6.10
CA LEU A 13 -7.06 -5.31 5.42
C LEU A 13 -7.46 -4.15 6.35
N GLY A 14 -7.58 -2.94 5.80
CA GLY A 14 -8.01 -1.77 6.56
C GLY A 14 -9.49 -1.79 6.96
N SER A 15 -10.27 -2.71 6.40
CA SER A 15 -11.68 -2.96 6.77
C SER A 15 -12.06 -4.42 6.52
N PRO A 16 -13.07 -4.95 7.24
CA PRO A 16 -13.53 -6.32 7.05
C PRO A 16 -14.00 -6.58 5.61
N ALA A 17 -13.60 -7.72 5.04
CA ALA A 17 -13.86 -8.06 3.63
C ALA A 17 -15.35 -8.02 3.23
N HIS A 18 -16.27 -8.29 4.15
CA HIS A 18 -17.72 -8.25 3.90
C HIS A 18 -18.29 -6.82 3.75
N MET A 19 -17.53 -5.79 4.14
CA MET A 19 -17.91 -4.38 3.96
C MET A 19 -17.28 -3.74 2.70
N CYS A 20 -16.43 -4.48 1.97
CA CYS A 20 -15.66 -3.98 0.82
C CYS A 20 -16.25 -4.44 -0.52
N ALA A 21 -17.48 -4.04 -0.85
CA ALA A 21 -18.14 -4.48 -2.09
C ALA A 21 -17.54 -3.86 -3.38
N SER A 22 -16.93 -2.68 -3.29
CA SER A 22 -16.37 -1.95 -4.46
C SER A 22 -14.94 -1.46 -4.28
N MET A 23 -14.48 -1.35 -3.03
CA MET A 23 -13.16 -0.83 -2.68
C MET A 23 -12.59 -1.61 -1.50
N VAL A 24 -11.35 -2.06 -1.63
CA VAL A 24 -10.60 -2.73 -0.57
C VAL A 24 -9.45 -1.86 -0.11
N MET A 25 -9.25 -1.76 1.20
CA MET A 25 -8.08 -1.13 1.80
C MET A 25 -7.09 -2.23 2.19
N VAL A 26 -5.90 -2.20 1.60
CA VAL A 26 -4.86 -3.19 1.80
C VAL A 26 -3.71 -2.53 2.55
N GLY A 27 -3.38 -3.04 3.73
CA GLY A 27 -2.24 -2.55 4.51
C GLY A 27 -0.93 -2.76 3.76
N LEU A 28 -0.09 -1.73 3.73
CA LEU A 28 1.26 -1.80 3.14
C LEU A 28 2.29 -2.25 4.18
N PRO A 29 3.42 -2.85 3.76
CA PRO A 29 4.49 -3.21 4.67
C PRO A 29 4.97 -2.03 5.53
N THR A 30 5.11 -2.22 6.83
CA THR A 30 5.55 -1.17 7.77
C THR A 30 6.98 -0.70 7.51
N CYS A 31 7.82 -1.55 6.93
CA CYS A 31 9.20 -1.23 6.53
C CYS A 31 9.29 -0.14 5.45
N LEU A 32 8.22 0.12 4.68
CA LEU A 32 8.18 1.26 3.75
C LEU A 32 8.22 2.61 4.48
N GLY A 33 7.93 2.64 5.79
CA GLY A 33 8.14 3.81 6.63
C GLY A 33 7.24 5.01 6.27
N ILE A 34 5.97 4.77 5.96
CA ILE A 34 4.99 5.84 5.67
C ILE A 34 4.62 6.51 6.99
N ARG A 35 5.07 7.74 7.22
CA ARG A 35 4.89 8.45 8.51
C ARG A 35 4.04 9.71 8.39
N SER A 36 3.62 10.06 7.17
CA SER A 36 2.84 11.26 6.88
C SER A 36 2.03 11.11 5.60
N GLU A 37 1.08 12.02 5.38
CA GLU A 37 0.38 12.12 4.09
C GLU A 37 1.34 12.46 2.94
N SER A 38 2.39 13.23 3.22
CA SER A 38 3.43 13.54 2.22
C SER A 38 4.15 12.28 1.77
N ASP A 39 4.52 11.38 2.69
CA ASP A 39 5.14 10.09 2.36
C ASP A 39 4.22 9.23 1.51
N ALA A 40 2.93 9.18 1.84
CA ALA A 40 1.93 8.45 1.07
C ALA A 40 1.79 9.00 -0.36
N LEU A 41 1.79 10.34 -0.53
CA LEU A 41 1.78 10.98 -1.85
C LEU A 41 3.05 10.70 -2.65
N LYS A 42 4.21 10.79 -2.01
CA LYS A 42 5.50 10.49 -2.66
C LYS A 42 5.58 9.04 -3.11
N LEU A 43 5.17 8.09 -2.26
CA LEU A 43 5.13 6.67 -2.61
C LEU A 43 4.16 6.41 -3.77
N ARG A 44 2.98 7.04 -3.75
CA ARG A 44 2.02 6.96 -4.88
C ARG A 44 2.66 7.45 -6.17
N THR A 45 3.34 8.60 -6.15
CA THR A 45 4.03 9.15 -7.33
C THR A 45 5.13 8.22 -7.81
N HIS A 46 5.94 7.68 -6.90
CA HIS A 46 7.02 6.75 -7.23
C HIS A 46 6.49 5.44 -7.86
N LEU A 47 5.43 4.86 -7.30
CA LEU A 47 4.75 3.69 -7.88
C LEU A 47 4.24 3.97 -9.29
N ARG A 48 3.67 5.16 -9.52
CA ARG A 48 3.19 5.54 -10.85
C ARG A 48 4.34 5.76 -11.83
N ASP A 49 5.35 6.52 -11.45
CA ASP A 49 6.37 7.00 -12.39
C ASP A 49 7.43 5.93 -12.68
N VAL A 50 7.79 5.10 -11.70
CA VAL A 50 8.82 4.05 -11.85
C VAL A 50 8.21 2.70 -12.24
N PHE A 51 7.07 2.35 -11.66
CA PHE A 51 6.46 1.04 -11.87
C PHE A 51 5.22 1.09 -12.77
N GLY A 52 4.69 2.27 -13.09
CA GLY A 52 3.42 2.38 -13.83
C GLY A 52 2.25 1.76 -13.05
N VAL A 53 2.28 1.89 -11.72
CA VAL A 53 1.24 1.39 -10.80
C VAL A 53 0.52 2.59 -10.23
N GLU A 54 -0.73 2.80 -10.63
CA GLU A 54 -1.55 3.91 -10.13
C GLU A 54 -2.50 3.42 -9.04
N VAL A 55 -2.19 3.74 -7.79
CA VAL A 55 -3.02 3.36 -6.63
C VAL A 55 -3.05 4.48 -5.59
N PRO A 56 -4.24 4.91 -5.11
CA PRO A 56 -4.32 5.84 -4.00
C PRO A 56 -3.79 5.23 -2.71
N ILE A 57 -2.94 5.97 -2.01
CA ILE A 57 -2.39 5.57 -0.70
C ILE A 57 -2.96 6.50 0.36
N TYR A 58 -3.54 5.91 1.39
CA TYR A 58 -4.06 6.59 2.56
C TYR A 58 -3.09 6.42 3.72
N TYR A 59 -2.71 7.53 4.35
CA TYR A 59 -1.98 7.52 5.61
C TYR A 59 -2.97 7.53 6.77
N ARG A 60 -2.88 6.50 7.62
CA ARG A 60 -3.56 6.40 8.90
C ARG A 60 -2.54 6.75 10.00
N PRO A 61 -2.75 7.83 10.77
CA PRO A 61 -1.92 8.11 11.93
C PRO A 61 -1.96 6.96 12.95
N PRO A 62 -0.82 6.58 13.52
CA PRO A 62 -0.77 5.58 14.60
C PRO A 62 -1.61 6.06 15.79
N LYS A 63 -2.31 5.14 16.46
CA LYS A 63 -3.01 5.44 17.72
C LYS A 63 -2.09 5.21 18.91
N ASP A 64 -2.33 5.94 20.00
CA ASP A 64 -1.56 5.76 21.24
C ASP A 64 -1.58 4.30 21.71
N GLY A 65 -0.39 3.75 21.95
CA GLY A 65 -0.21 2.38 22.42
C GLY A 65 -0.12 1.30 21.33
N GLU A 66 -0.24 1.64 20.05
CA GLU A 66 0.02 0.69 18.96
C GLU A 66 1.53 0.49 18.77
N VAL A 67 1.98 -0.77 18.78
CA VAL A 67 3.37 -1.15 18.47
C VAL A 67 3.45 -1.49 16.98
N ASP A 68 4.31 -0.77 16.25
CA ASP A 68 4.52 -0.91 14.80
C ASP A 68 3.23 -1.02 13.95
N PRO A 69 2.29 -0.05 14.09
CA PRO A 69 1.06 -0.11 13.33
C PRO A 69 1.30 0.04 11.83
N VAL A 70 0.44 -0.61 11.05
CA VAL A 70 0.32 -0.31 9.61
C VAL A 70 -0.28 1.09 9.48
N THR A 71 0.52 2.01 8.98
CA THR A 71 0.15 3.41 8.78
C THR A 71 -0.21 3.71 7.33
N GLY A 72 0.20 2.87 6.39
CA GLY A 72 -0.10 3.03 4.96
C GLY A 72 -1.13 2.02 4.48
N TYR A 73 -2.19 2.49 3.81
CA TYR A 73 -3.21 1.65 3.21
C TYR A 73 -3.40 1.98 1.74
N ALA A 74 -3.25 1.00 0.87
CA ALA A 74 -3.59 1.11 -0.54
C ALA A 74 -5.10 0.96 -0.73
N ARG A 75 -5.75 1.94 -1.36
CA ARG A 75 -7.19 1.92 -1.66
C ARG A 75 -7.41 1.40 -3.07
N ILE A 76 -7.74 0.13 -3.18
CA ILE A 76 -7.92 -0.54 -4.47
C ILE A 76 -9.42 -0.55 -4.80
N SER A 77 -9.81 0.22 -5.80
CA SER A 77 -11.16 0.15 -6.37
C SER A 77 -11.19 -0.95 -7.43
N HIS A 78 -12.16 -1.86 -7.34
CA HIS A 78 -12.31 -2.92 -8.34
C HIS A 78 -12.62 -2.37 -9.74
N GLN A 79 -13.20 -1.16 -9.83
CA GLN A 79 -13.49 -0.52 -11.11
C GLN A 79 -12.19 -0.15 -11.86
N VAL A 80 -11.15 0.25 -11.12
CA VAL A 80 -9.86 0.64 -11.66
C VAL A 80 -8.93 -0.57 -11.76
N TYR A 81 -8.86 -1.38 -10.71
CA TYR A 81 -8.13 -2.65 -10.67
C TYR A 81 -9.05 -3.81 -11.06
N ASN A 82 -9.42 -3.85 -12.34
CA ASN A 82 -10.26 -4.90 -12.92
C ASN A 82 -9.45 -6.03 -13.59
N LYS A 83 -8.13 -5.86 -13.79
CA LYS A 83 -7.25 -6.90 -14.31
C LYS A 83 -6.41 -7.53 -13.21
N VAL A 84 -6.28 -8.84 -13.26
CA VAL A 84 -5.43 -9.61 -12.33
C VAL A 84 -3.96 -9.18 -12.42
N GLU A 85 -3.51 -8.82 -13.63
CA GLU A 85 -2.16 -8.33 -13.91
C GLU A 85 -1.79 -7.10 -13.08
N ASP A 86 -2.73 -6.16 -12.87
CA ASP A 86 -2.49 -4.95 -12.07
C ASP A 86 -2.19 -5.30 -10.61
N TYR A 87 -2.85 -6.33 -10.07
CA TYR A 87 -2.56 -6.82 -8.70
C TYR A 87 -1.17 -7.47 -8.60
N PHE A 88 -0.77 -8.26 -9.60
CA PHE A 88 0.56 -8.87 -9.61
C PHE A 88 1.64 -7.82 -9.78
N LYS A 89 1.44 -6.87 -10.71
CA LYS A 89 2.35 -5.76 -10.92
C LYS A 89 2.52 -4.91 -9.66
N PHE A 90 1.42 -4.63 -8.95
CA PHE A 90 1.48 -3.89 -7.69
C PHE A 90 2.20 -4.69 -6.60
N ARG A 91 1.90 -5.99 -6.45
CA ARG A 91 2.61 -6.89 -5.54
C ARG A 91 4.11 -6.85 -5.79
N ASP A 92 4.51 -7.06 -7.04
CA ASP A 92 5.91 -7.20 -7.42
C ASP A 92 6.66 -5.87 -7.25
N ALA A 93 6.02 -4.73 -7.56
CA ALA A 93 6.58 -3.40 -7.30
C ALA A 93 6.84 -3.17 -5.80
N VAL A 94 5.87 -3.49 -4.92
CA VAL A 94 6.05 -3.36 -3.47
C VAL A 94 7.13 -4.30 -2.95
N ASN A 95 7.15 -5.56 -3.41
CA ASN A 95 8.18 -6.52 -3.02
C ASN A 95 9.57 -6.03 -3.43
N GLN A 96 9.72 -5.51 -4.64
CA GLN A 96 11.00 -4.96 -5.11
C GLN A 96 11.45 -3.75 -4.27
N LEU A 97 10.53 -2.88 -3.84
CA LEU A 97 10.86 -1.79 -2.92
C LEU A 97 11.35 -2.33 -1.57
N VAL A 98 10.64 -3.30 -1.01
CA VAL A 98 11.01 -3.92 0.28
C VAL A 98 12.36 -4.63 0.19
N ASP A 99 12.61 -5.42 -0.85
CA ASP A 99 13.86 -6.15 -1.07
C ASP A 99 15.06 -5.21 -1.24
N ASN A 100 14.83 -4.04 -1.84
CA ASN A 100 15.85 -2.99 -1.99
C ASN A 100 16.08 -2.18 -0.71
N GLY A 101 15.40 -2.49 0.41
CA GLY A 101 15.49 -1.73 1.65
C GLY A 101 14.94 -0.31 1.52
N PHE A 102 14.02 -0.09 0.59
CA PHE A 102 13.43 1.23 0.34
C PHE A 102 12.65 1.73 1.55
N ALA A 103 12.81 3.01 1.87
CA ALA A 103 12.01 3.72 2.84
C ALA A 103 11.49 5.03 2.22
N CYS A 104 10.27 5.44 2.55
CA CYS A 104 9.67 6.68 2.04
C CYS A 104 10.51 7.92 2.39
N THR A 105 11.31 7.86 3.46
CA THR A 105 12.28 8.92 3.83
C THR A 105 13.37 9.14 2.78
N LEU A 106 13.61 8.16 1.90
CA LEU A 106 14.56 8.27 0.78
C LEU A 106 13.98 9.02 -0.43
N LEU A 107 12.65 9.21 -0.47
CA LEU A 107 12.01 10.02 -1.49
C LEU A 107 12.21 11.51 -1.15
N SER A 108 13.31 12.06 -1.66
CA SER A 108 13.53 13.51 -1.72
C SER A 108 12.47 14.11 -2.65
N GLY A 109 11.71 15.06 -2.12
CA GLY A 109 10.87 15.98 -2.90
C GLY A 109 11.57 17.32 -2.97
#